data_AF-A0A517QU40-F1
#
_entry.id   AF-A0A517QU40-F1
#
_cell.length_a   1.000
_cell.length_b   1.000
_cell.length_c   1.000
_cell.angle_alpha   90.00
_cell.angle_beta   90.00
_cell.angle_gamma   90.00
#
_symmetry.space_group_name_H-M   'P 1'
#
loop_
_entity.id
_entity.type
_entity.pdbx_description
1 polymer ?
#
loop_
_entity_poly.entity_id
_entity_poly.type
_entity_poly.pdbx_seq_one_letter_code
_entity_poly.pdbx_strand_id
1 'polypeptide(L)'
;MRTPFLCFALSLSSCFLLPGAELFAQFGGNNGGGGGFQNFGGIIIDGEGVLGTTREKRISKTALRKLQEEFSKEQLNASVIEESEARTLSLKQLDAAVKQALEAGEEIPASLRYLAGLQRIDFIVVDQANNDMLIVGPAEGFAPGPNGQLVGLSSGRPPLQLDDLVVALRATLGGQPEMGVSIDPTDENMGNLQNYIRRNSNATTTSVAQRRYQMMGKILANQVISIWGVPEDSHFALALAEADLRMKKIALGTEPSGVRGVRSHLSLLIPQGNSLQRWWFVPSYESIGTNDSRSVFEIKGQRAQLMAQEEIADASGQRRDADFTRKTTEKFAQLFSEKFDELANANTAFAKLQGLYDLSLVAALVKSERPFGNDTTGIATLLNDERLPLESYPVPKFVKSAATYRKSSRGMLLGLIGGVTIRMNQVINNTEVQPRLYSERFQPNTVTKNWWWNSGGSATPQETPRR
;
A
#
# COMPACT_ATOMS: atom_id res chain seq x y z
N MET A 1 44.64 -46.96 29.48
CA MET A 1 43.23 -46.54 29.71
C MET A 1 43.22 -45.01 29.80
N ARG A 2 42.30 -44.36 29.08
CA ARG A 2 42.11 -42.90 28.90
C ARG A 2 42.77 -42.29 27.66
N THR A 3 42.02 -42.36 26.56
CA THR A 3 42.04 -41.46 25.40
C THR A 3 41.22 -40.19 25.72
N PRO A 4 41.58 -39.00 25.20
CA PRO A 4 40.66 -37.88 25.11
C PRO A 4 40.00 -37.83 23.72
N PHE A 5 38.68 -37.72 23.73
CA PHE A 5 37.86 -37.44 22.54
C PHE A 5 38.04 -35.97 22.14
N LEU A 6 38.49 -35.72 20.91
CA LEU A 6 38.38 -34.44 20.23
C LEU A 6 37.22 -34.55 19.23
N CYS A 7 36.06 -33.97 19.57
CA CYS A 7 34.94 -33.84 18.63
C CYS A 7 35.23 -32.68 17.66
N PHE A 8 35.49 -33.02 16.40
CA PHE A 8 35.43 -32.08 15.28
C PHE A 8 33.96 -31.88 14.91
N ALA A 9 33.39 -30.72 15.22
CA ALA A 9 32.13 -30.27 14.67
C ALA A 9 32.41 -29.47 13.39
N LEU A 10 32.28 -30.13 12.24
CA LEU A 10 32.26 -29.48 10.92
C LEU A 10 30.84 -28.98 10.66
N SER A 11 30.59 -27.69 10.92
CA SER A 11 29.39 -27.01 10.42
C SER A 11 29.61 -26.67 8.95
N LEU A 12 29.09 -27.50 8.03
CA LEU A 12 28.89 -27.07 6.65
C LEU A 12 27.68 -26.12 6.62
N SER A 13 27.97 -24.82 6.68
CA SER A 13 27.02 -23.78 6.31
C SER A 13 27.05 -23.69 4.78
N SER A 14 26.14 -24.42 4.14
CA SER A 14 25.93 -24.30 2.69
C SER A 14 25.17 -23.02 2.41
N CYS A 15 25.91 -21.94 2.10
CA CYS A 15 25.36 -20.76 1.44
C CYS A 15 24.86 -21.16 0.05
N PHE A 16 23.56 -21.37 -0.08
CA PHE A 16 22.89 -21.43 -1.37
C PHE A 16 22.88 -20.00 -1.96
N LEU A 17 23.74 -19.77 -2.94
CA LEU A 17 23.69 -18.59 -3.80
C LEU A 17 22.51 -18.77 -4.77
N LEU A 18 21.49 -17.93 -4.59
CA LEU A 18 20.29 -17.85 -5.42
C LEU A 18 20.64 -17.24 -6.79
N PRO A 19 20.35 -17.89 -7.93
CA PRO A 19 20.58 -17.31 -9.25
C PRO A 19 19.63 -16.14 -9.60
N GLY A 20 18.55 -15.93 -8.83
CA GLY A 20 17.65 -14.77 -8.97
C GLY A 20 18.12 -13.52 -8.22
N ALA A 21 19.05 -13.64 -7.27
CA ALA A 21 19.49 -12.52 -6.44
C ALA A 21 20.35 -11.51 -7.22
N GLU A 22 20.97 -11.88 -8.34
CA GLU A 22 21.90 -10.99 -9.05
C GLU A 22 21.19 -9.82 -9.77
N LEU A 23 20.01 -10.05 -10.33
CA LEU A 23 19.20 -9.00 -10.97
C LEU A 23 18.61 -8.02 -9.96
N PHE A 24 18.22 -8.50 -8.77
CA PHE A 24 17.78 -7.65 -7.66
C PHE A 24 18.97 -6.98 -6.95
N ALA A 25 20.13 -7.64 -6.85
CA ALA A 25 21.37 -7.07 -6.29
C ALA A 25 21.94 -5.94 -7.15
N GLN A 26 21.64 -5.91 -8.45
CA GLN A 26 22.01 -4.78 -9.31
C GLN A 26 21.24 -3.48 -8.93
N PHE A 27 20.09 -3.61 -8.24
CA PHE A 27 19.39 -2.49 -7.59
C PHE A 27 19.71 -2.36 -6.10
N GLY A 28 20.04 -3.47 -5.44
CA GLY A 28 20.61 -3.59 -4.09
C GLY A 28 22.12 -3.40 -4.03
N GLY A 29 22.68 -2.57 -4.93
CA GLY A 29 24.10 -2.31 -5.02
C GLY A 29 24.65 -1.65 -3.76
N ASN A 30 25.24 -2.48 -2.90
CA ASN A 30 26.25 -2.16 -1.92
C ASN A 30 27.31 -1.25 -2.55
N ASN A 31 27.20 0.06 -2.34
CA ASN A 31 28.24 1.01 -2.66
C ASN A 31 28.84 1.48 -1.33
N GLY A 32 30.15 1.22 -1.18
CA GLY A 32 30.88 1.22 0.08
C GLY A 32 30.68 2.48 0.93
N GLY A 33 30.29 2.22 2.18
CA GLY A 33 30.17 3.18 3.27
C GLY A 33 29.25 2.60 4.33
N GLY A 34 29.81 2.06 5.41
CA GLY A 34 29.07 1.31 6.44
C GLY A 34 27.79 2.02 6.91
N GLY A 35 26.65 1.37 6.70
CA GLY A 35 25.33 1.79 7.14
C GLY A 35 24.25 0.95 6.44
N GLY A 36 23.60 0.04 7.17
CA GLY A 36 22.62 -0.92 6.64
C GLY A 36 21.27 -0.29 6.27
N PHE A 37 21.21 0.40 5.13
CA PHE A 37 19.95 0.89 4.56
C PHE A 37 19.35 -0.16 3.60
N GLN A 38 18.16 -0.69 3.92
CA GLN A 38 17.38 -1.53 3.01
C GLN A 38 16.37 -0.66 2.23
N ASN A 39 16.32 -0.83 0.91
CA ASN A 39 15.49 -0.03 -0.01
C ASN A 39 14.23 -0.80 -0.40
N PHE A 40 13.06 -0.29 -0.01
CA PHE A 40 11.76 -0.79 -0.42
C PHE A 40 11.16 0.18 -1.44
N GLY A 41 11.47 -0.03 -2.72
CA GLY A 41 10.66 0.45 -3.84
C GLY A 41 10.18 1.92 -3.85
N GLY A 42 10.92 2.85 -3.23
CA GLY A 42 10.47 4.23 -3.02
C GLY A 42 10.72 4.79 -1.61
N ILE A 43 11.00 3.94 -0.63
CA ILE A 43 11.35 4.30 0.74
C ILE A 43 12.63 3.59 1.21
N ILE A 44 13.26 4.18 2.22
CA ILE A 44 14.40 3.64 2.96
C ILE A 44 14.10 3.68 4.45
N ILE A 45 14.58 2.67 5.15
CA ILE A 45 14.54 2.59 6.60
C ILE A 45 15.99 2.47 7.07
N ASP A 46 16.40 3.36 7.96
CA ASP A 46 17.74 3.32 8.54
C ASP A 46 17.83 2.37 9.74
N GLY A 47 19.04 2.19 10.27
CA GLY A 47 19.28 1.28 11.41
C GLY A 47 18.54 1.66 12.70
N GLU A 48 18.02 2.88 12.80
CA GLU A 48 17.20 3.34 13.93
C GLU A 48 15.69 3.17 13.66
N GLY A 49 15.31 2.67 12.48
CA GLY A 49 13.92 2.53 12.07
C GLY A 49 13.30 3.82 11.54
N VAL A 50 14.10 4.81 11.13
CA VAL A 50 13.59 6.07 10.57
C VAL A 50 13.26 5.88 9.09
N LEU A 51 11.98 5.99 8.77
CA LEU A 51 11.44 5.95 7.43
C LEU A 51 11.68 7.27 6.69
N GLY A 52 12.19 7.16 5.47
CA GLY A 52 12.33 8.25 4.53
C GLY A 52 12.02 7.81 3.10
N THR A 53 11.78 8.76 2.21
CA THR A 53 11.60 8.47 0.77
C THR A 53 12.95 8.42 0.07
N THR A 54 13.13 7.49 -0.86
CA THR A 54 14.28 7.53 -1.77
C THR A 54 14.13 8.62 -2.81
N ARG A 55 15.27 9.17 -3.25
CA ARG A 55 15.29 10.02 -4.45
C ARG A 55 15.27 9.12 -5.67
N GLU A 56 14.54 9.54 -6.70
CA GLU A 56 14.54 8.79 -7.96
C GLU A 56 15.97 8.63 -8.49
N LYS A 57 16.38 7.39 -8.72
CA LYS A 57 17.68 7.13 -9.35
C LYS A 57 17.59 7.55 -10.81
N ARG A 58 18.56 8.34 -11.28
CA ARG A 58 18.69 8.68 -12.71
C ARG A 58 19.26 7.47 -13.46
N ILE A 59 18.42 6.49 -13.76
CA ILE A 59 18.72 5.45 -14.74
C ILE A 59 18.37 6.00 -16.14
N SER A 60 19.19 5.71 -17.15
CA SER A 60 18.86 6.09 -18.52
C SER A 60 17.69 5.23 -19.03
N LYS A 61 16.82 5.80 -19.88
CA LYS A 61 15.68 5.06 -20.46
C LYS A 61 16.13 3.76 -21.15
N THR A 62 17.27 3.81 -21.84
CA THR A 62 17.84 2.64 -22.53
C THR A 62 18.31 1.55 -21.56
N ALA A 63 18.98 1.95 -20.46
CA ALA A 63 19.42 0.99 -19.44
C ALA A 63 18.23 0.35 -18.72
N LEU A 64 17.21 1.15 -18.37
CA LEU A 64 15.98 0.64 -17.76
C LEU A 64 15.26 -0.33 -18.69
N ARG A 65 15.11 0.01 -19.98
CA ARG A 65 14.46 -0.89 -20.94
C ARG A 65 15.19 -2.21 -21.10
N LYS A 66 16.53 -2.17 -21.19
CA LYS A 66 17.34 -3.40 -21.29
C LYS A 66 17.13 -4.31 -20.08
N LEU A 67 17.17 -3.74 -18.88
CA LEU A 67 16.90 -4.46 -17.64
C LEU A 67 15.49 -5.07 -17.63
N GLN A 68 14.48 -4.30 -18.06
CA GLN A 68 13.10 -4.78 -18.12
C GLN A 68 12.93 -5.95 -19.10
N GLU A 69 13.61 -5.89 -20.25
CA GLU A 69 13.62 -6.96 -21.25
C GLU A 69 14.33 -8.22 -20.72
N GLU A 70 15.43 -8.08 -19.99
CA GLU A 70 16.15 -9.19 -19.35
C GLU A 70 15.29 -9.85 -18.26
N PHE A 71 14.74 -9.06 -17.34
CA PHE A 71 13.84 -9.55 -16.30
C PHE A 71 12.63 -10.29 -16.88
N SER A 72 11.97 -9.72 -17.89
CA SER A 72 10.76 -10.32 -18.48
C SER A 72 11.06 -11.65 -19.15
N LYS A 73 12.22 -11.80 -19.81
CA LYS A 73 12.61 -13.05 -20.48
C LYS A 73 12.97 -14.16 -19.50
N GLU A 74 13.58 -13.81 -18.37
CA GLU A 74 14.07 -14.79 -17.41
C GLU A 74 12.99 -15.20 -16.40
N GLN A 75 12.17 -14.24 -15.95
CA GLN A 75 11.27 -14.44 -14.81
C GLN A 75 9.82 -14.67 -15.21
N LEU A 76 9.41 -14.25 -16.41
CA LEU A 76 8.01 -14.29 -16.85
C LEU A 76 7.85 -15.17 -18.09
N ASN A 77 6.75 -15.93 -18.13
CA ASN A 77 6.33 -16.61 -19.35
C ASN A 77 5.56 -15.66 -20.27
N ALA A 78 5.52 -15.98 -21.57
CA ALA A 78 4.87 -15.13 -22.58
C ALA A 78 3.40 -14.81 -22.24
N SER A 79 2.68 -15.75 -21.64
CA SER A 79 1.26 -15.57 -21.29
C SER A 79 1.05 -14.57 -20.14
N VAL A 80 1.97 -14.46 -19.16
CA VAL A 80 1.87 -13.44 -18.10
C VAL A 80 2.18 -12.05 -18.66
N ILE A 81 3.12 -11.97 -19.62
CA ILE A 81 3.52 -10.71 -20.27
C ILE A 81 2.37 -10.11 -21.08
N GLU A 82 1.53 -10.96 -21.68
CA GLU A 82 0.36 -10.53 -22.45
C GLU A 82 -0.53 -9.59 -21.63
N GLU A 83 -0.88 -8.44 -22.21
CA GLU A 83 -1.86 -7.53 -21.62
C GLU A 83 -3.27 -8.10 -21.72
N SER A 84 -4.05 -7.96 -20.66
CA SER A 84 -5.43 -8.42 -20.59
C SER A 84 -6.24 -7.46 -19.74
N GLU A 85 -7.35 -6.96 -20.28
CA GLU A 85 -8.31 -6.15 -19.51
C GLU A 85 -9.06 -6.98 -18.45
N ALA A 86 -9.07 -8.31 -18.59
CA ALA A 86 -9.82 -9.22 -17.73
C ALA A 86 -9.04 -10.52 -17.47
N ARG A 87 -7.94 -10.43 -16.73
CA ARG A 87 -7.26 -11.62 -16.18
C ARG A 87 -8.01 -12.10 -14.96
N THR A 88 -8.31 -13.39 -14.92
CA THR A 88 -9.05 -14.06 -13.85
C THR A 88 -8.11 -14.97 -13.08
N LEU A 89 -8.17 -14.90 -11.75
CA LEU A 89 -7.41 -15.74 -10.82
C LEU A 89 -8.39 -16.55 -9.96
N SER A 90 -8.13 -17.84 -9.79
CA SER A 90 -8.82 -18.70 -8.82
C SER A 90 -8.04 -18.72 -7.51
N LEU A 91 -8.66 -18.29 -6.41
CA LEU A 91 -8.01 -18.31 -5.10
C LEU A 91 -7.72 -19.74 -4.63
N LYS A 92 -8.61 -20.69 -4.90
CA LYS A 92 -8.40 -22.10 -4.56
C LYS A 92 -7.22 -22.70 -5.32
N GLN A 93 -7.10 -22.41 -6.61
CA GLN A 93 -6.00 -22.94 -7.41
C GLN A 93 -4.69 -22.19 -7.16
N LEU A 94 -4.75 -20.91 -6.80
CA LEU A 94 -3.60 -20.16 -6.32
C LEU A 94 -3.03 -20.82 -5.06
N ASP A 95 -3.87 -21.17 -4.09
CA ASP A 95 -3.44 -21.91 -2.89
C ASP A 95 -2.75 -23.23 -3.25
N ALA A 96 -3.36 -24.00 -4.17
CA ALA A 96 -2.79 -25.26 -4.64
C ALA A 96 -1.44 -25.08 -5.36
N ALA A 97 -1.29 -24.04 -6.17
CA ALA A 97 -0.04 -23.72 -6.87
C ALA A 97 1.06 -23.27 -5.89
N VAL A 98 0.71 -22.46 -4.89
CA VAL A 98 1.63 -22.07 -3.81
C VAL A 98 2.06 -23.31 -3.01
N LYS A 99 1.10 -24.15 -2.62
CA LYS A 99 1.38 -25.41 -1.93
C LYS A 99 2.33 -26.30 -2.73
N GLN A 100 2.11 -26.45 -4.04
CA GLN A 100 2.97 -27.24 -4.90
C GLN A 100 4.40 -26.68 -4.95
N ALA A 101 4.57 -25.35 -5.07
CA ALA A 101 5.89 -24.72 -5.06
C ALA A 101 6.63 -24.97 -3.72
N LEU A 102 5.91 -24.85 -2.59
CA LEU A 102 6.45 -25.11 -1.26
C LEU A 102 6.85 -26.59 -1.07
N GLU A 103 6.02 -27.54 -1.52
CA GLU A 103 6.29 -28.97 -1.44
C GLU A 103 7.46 -29.40 -2.34
N ALA A 104 7.67 -28.71 -3.47
CA ALA A 104 8.84 -28.90 -4.32
C ALA A 104 10.14 -28.34 -3.71
N GLY A 105 10.04 -27.54 -2.64
CA GLY A 105 11.19 -26.83 -2.06
C GLY A 105 11.78 -25.76 -2.99
N GLU A 106 10.99 -25.32 -3.98
CA GLU A 106 11.39 -24.33 -4.97
C GLU A 106 11.05 -22.92 -4.46
N GLU A 107 11.80 -21.94 -4.96
CA GLU A 107 11.48 -20.54 -4.73
C GLU A 107 10.14 -20.20 -5.41
N ILE A 108 9.22 -19.52 -4.69
CA ILE A 108 7.91 -19.13 -5.27
C ILE A 108 8.15 -18.30 -6.54
N PRO A 109 7.69 -18.75 -7.71
CA PRO A 109 7.89 -18.05 -8.99
C PRO A 109 7.35 -16.62 -8.99
N ALA A 110 7.98 -15.73 -9.77
CA ALA A 110 7.54 -14.33 -9.91
C ALA A 110 6.08 -14.21 -10.34
N SER A 111 5.59 -15.10 -11.21
CA SER A 111 4.19 -15.13 -11.62
C SER A 111 3.24 -15.34 -10.44
N LEU A 112 3.60 -16.18 -9.46
CA LEU A 112 2.80 -16.39 -8.25
C LEU A 112 2.94 -15.21 -7.29
N ARG A 113 4.16 -14.73 -7.04
CA ARG A 113 4.42 -13.59 -6.13
C ARG A 113 3.65 -12.33 -6.52
N TYR A 114 3.52 -12.06 -7.81
CA TYR A 114 2.89 -10.86 -8.34
C TYR A 114 1.55 -11.14 -9.00
N LEU A 115 0.85 -12.19 -8.56
CA LEU A 115 -0.54 -12.52 -8.93
C LEU A 115 -0.78 -12.44 -10.45
N ALA A 116 0.12 -13.03 -11.23
CA ALA A 116 0.13 -13.05 -12.68
C ALA A 116 0.01 -11.64 -13.29
N GLY A 117 0.63 -10.63 -12.68
CA GLY A 117 0.66 -9.27 -13.18
C GLY A 117 -0.65 -8.49 -13.04
N LEU A 118 -1.58 -8.95 -12.19
CA LEU A 118 -2.84 -8.28 -11.91
C LEU A 118 -2.58 -6.89 -11.30
N GLN A 119 -3.15 -5.83 -11.86
CA GLN A 119 -2.87 -4.43 -11.48
C GLN A 119 -3.89 -3.81 -10.53
N ARG A 120 -5.13 -4.29 -10.58
CA ARG A 120 -6.24 -3.92 -9.67
C ARG A 120 -7.36 -4.96 -9.79
N ILE A 121 -8.38 -4.85 -8.93
CA ILE A 121 -9.55 -5.73 -8.97
C ILE A 121 -10.76 -4.94 -9.46
N ASP A 122 -11.39 -5.42 -10.53
CA ASP A 122 -12.61 -4.85 -11.10
C ASP A 122 -13.83 -5.74 -10.81
N PHE A 123 -13.65 -7.07 -10.71
CA PHE A 123 -14.71 -7.99 -10.29
C PHE A 123 -14.22 -9.06 -9.33
N ILE A 124 -15.12 -9.47 -8.43
CA ILE A 124 -14.95 -10.63 -7.56
C ILE A 124 -16.13 -11.56 -7.78
N VAL A 125 -15.87 -12.82 -8.08
CA VAL A 125 -16.91 -13.84 -8.35
C VAL A 125 -16.86 -14.90 -7.28
N VAL A 126 -17.98 -15.15 -6.62
CA VAL A 126 -18.17 -16.22 -5.64
C VAL A 126 -18.71 -17.44 -6.39
N ASP A 127 -17.87 -18.45 -6.57
CA ASP A 127 -18.21 -19.70 -7.25
C ASP A 127 -18.51 -20.80 -6.22
N GLN A 128 -19.75 -20.79 -5.73
CA GLN A 128 -20.25 -21.78 -4.78
C GLN A 128 -20.23 -23.21 -5.34
N ALA A 129 -20.35 -23.38 -6.67
CA ALA A 129 -20.40 -24.71 -7.27
C ALA A 129 -19.03 -25.40 -7.18
N ASN A 130 -17.94 -24.65 -7.32
CA ASN A 130 -16.59 -25.17 -7.24
C ASN A 130 -15.90 -24.94 -5.87
N ASN A 131 -16.62 -24.33 -4.92
CA ASN A 131 -16.10 -23.83 -3.64
C ASN A 131 -14.87 -22.96 -3.87
N ASP A 132 -15.03 -21.89 -4.64
CA ASP A 132 -13.94 -21.01 -5.06
C ASP A 132 -14.36 -19.54 -5.08
N MET A 133 -13.36 -18.66 -5.10
CA MET A 133 -13.54 -17.23 -5.36
C MET A 133 -12.58 -16.80 -6.44
N LEU A 134 -13.14 -16.16 -7.47
CA LEU A 134 -12.38 -15.65 -8.60
C LEU A 134 -12.17 -14.15 -8.45
N ILE A 135 -10.96 -13.69 -8.74
CA ILE A 135 -10.59 -12.29 -8.76
C ILE A 135 -10.31 -11.90 -10.21
N VAL A 136 -10.92 -10.82 -10.70
CA VAL A 136 -10.82 -10.39 -12.08
C VAL A 136 -10.40 -8.93 -12.16
N GLY A 137 -9.48 -8.62 -13.05
CA GLY A 137 -9.10 -7.25 -13.37
C GLY A 137 -8.05 -7.15 -14.46
N PRO A 138 -7.59 -5.93 -14.77
CA PRO A 138 -6.57 -5.71 -15.77
C PRO A 138 -5.22 -6.24 -15.28
N ALA A 139 -4.49 -6.89 -16.18
CA ALA A 139 -3.18 -7.46 -15.92
C ALA A 139 -2.25 -7.28 -17.11
N GLU A 140 -0.96 -7.23 -16.83
CA GLU A 140 0.09 -6.99 -17.81
C GLU A 140 1.42 -7.56 -17.31
N GLY A 141 2.40 -7.65 -18.21
CA GLY A 141 3.79 -7.92 -17.82
C GLY A 141 4.34 -6.84 -16.88
N PHE A 142 5.24 -7.23 -15.99
CA PHE A 142 5.84 -6.33 -15.00
C PHE A 142 7.36 -6.51 -14.95
N ALA A 143 8.06 -5.45 -14.59
CA ALA A 143 9.51 -5.45 -14.48
C ALA A 143 10.00 -4.34 -13.54
N PRO A 144 11.29 -4.35 -13.13
CA PRO A 144 11.82 -3.30 -12.27
C PRO A 144 11.68 -1.92 -12.93
N GLY A 145 11.17 -0.98 -12.13
CA GLY A 145 11.08 0.43 -12.45
C GLY A 145 12.32 1.22 -12.02
N PRO A 146 12.31 2.56 -12.16
CA PRO A 146 13.48 3.40 -11.93
C PRO A 146 14.09 3.31 -10.52
N ASN A 147 13.29 3.01 -9.49
CA ASN A 147 13.77 2.90 -8.10
C ASN A 147 13.86 1.46 -7.60
N GLY A 148 13.72 0.48 -8.51
CA GLY A 148 13.84 -0.96 -8.23
C GLY A 148 12.53 -1.65 -7.86
N GLN A 149 11.43 -0.92 -7.59
CA GLN A 149 10.12 -1.55 -7.44
C GLN A 149 9.65 -2.18 -8.76
N LEU A 150 8.95 -3.31 -8.71
CA LEU A 150 8.29 -3.83 -9.90
C LEU A 150 7.09 -2.96 -10.26
N VAL A 151 6.94 -2.70 -11.55
CA VAL A 151 5.83 -1.97 -12.16
C VAL A 151 5.41 -2.65 -13.45
N GLY A 152 4.13 -2.54 -13.80
CA GLY A 152 3.57 -2.91 -15.07
C GLY A 152 4.25 -2.17 -16.21
N LEU A 153 4.53 -2.88 -17.29
CA LEU A 153 5.32 -2.38 -18.42
C LEU A 153 4.59 -1.26 -19.19
N SER A 154 3.26 -1.28 -19.20
CA SER A 154 2.42 -0.34 -19.95
C SER A 154 1.75 0.67 -19.02
N SER A 155 1.19 0.26 -17.88
CA SER A 155 0.54 1.22 -16.97
C SER A 155 1.51 1.93 -16.02
N GLY A 156 2.68 1.35 -15.73
CA GLY A 156 3.59 1.82 -14.69
C GLY A 156 3.08 1.60 -13.26
N ARG A 157 1.94 0.92 -13.08
CA ARG A 157 1.36 0.59 -11.76
C ARG A 157 2.08 -0.62 -11.16
N PRO A 158 2.20 -0.72 -9.84
CA PRO A 158 2.73 -1.92 -9.21
C PRO A 158 1.69 -3.05 -9.28
N PRO A 159 2.07 -4.28 -9.70
CA PRO A 159 1.18 -5.42 -9.64
C PRO A 159 0.83 -5.77 -8.19
N LEU A 160 -0.36 -6.37 -8.00
CA LEU A 160 -0.80 -6.91 -6.72
C LEU A 160 0.11 -8.08 -6.30
N GLN A 161 0.35 -8.21 -5.00
CA GLN A 161 1.30 -9.17 -4.45
C GLN A 161 0.61 -10.26 -3.62
N LEU A 162 1.18 -11.46 -3.66
CA LEU A 162 0.76 -12.61 -2.87
C LEU A 162 0.88 -12.32 -1.37
N ASP A 163 1.99 -11.73 -0.94
CA ASP A 163 2.22 -11.40 0.47
C ASP A 163 1.14 -10.46 1.01
N ASP A 164 0.77 -9.43 0.24
CA ASP A 164 -0.29 -8.49 0.63
C ASP A 164 -1.67 -9.17 0.69
N LEU A 165 -1.97 -10.08 -0.25
CA LEU A 165 -3.19 -10.89 -0.23
C LEU A 165 -3.24 -11.78 1.01
N VAL A 166 -2.13 -12.43 1.34
CA VAL A 166 -2.01 -13.32 2.50
C VAL A 166 -2.17 -12.53 3.80
N VAL A 167 -1.52 -11.36 3.93
CA VAL A 167 -1.70 -10.46 5.08
C VAL A 167 -3.16 -10.05 5.22
N ALA A 168 -3.81 -9.61 4.13
CA ALA A 168 -5.21 -9.21 4.15
C ALA A 168 -6.15 -10.36 4.59
N LEU A 169 -5.94 -11.56 4.05
CA LEU A 169 -6.70 -12.77 4.40
C LEU A 169 -6.52 -13.14 5.87
N ARG A 170 -5.27 -13.26 6.34
CA ARG A 170 -4.94 -13.64 7.72
C ARG A 170 -5.44 -12.62 8.73
N ALA A 171 -5.27 -11.33 8.47
CA ALA A 171 -5.77 -10.27 9.35
C ALA A 171 -7.31 -10.32 9.46
N THR A 172 -8.00 -10.36 8.33
CA THR A 172 -9.48 -10.26 8.28
C THR A 172 -10.16 -11.51 8.83
N LEU A 173 -9.68 -12.70 8.46
CA LEU A 173 -10.20 -13.99 8.93
C LEU A 173 -9.76 -14.31 10.36
N GLY A 174 -8.57 -13.82 10.77
CA GLY A 174 -8.10 -13.85 12.16
C GLY A 174 -8.87 -12.90 13.10
N GLY A 175 -9.84 -12.13 12.58
CA GLY A 175 -10.77 -11.35 13.38
C GLY A 175 -10.36 -9.90 13.61
N GLN A 176 -9.32 -9.38 12.93
CA GLN A 176 -8.95 -7.98 13.03
C GLN A 176 -10.07 -7.09 12.45
N PRO A 177 -10.67 -6.18 13.25
CA PRO A 177 -11.78 -5.34 12.80
C PRO A 177 -11.30 -4.15 11.95
N GLU A 178 -10.03 -3.78 12.10
CA GLU A 178 -9.41 -2.61 11.49
C GLU A 178 -7.92 -2.89 11.29
N MET A 179 -7.37 -2.41 10.17
CA MET A 179 -5.94 -2.39 9.89
C MET A 179 -5.52 -0.96 9.59
N GLY A 180 -4.30 -0.58 9.91
CA GLY A 180 -3.88 0.78 9.62
C GLY A 180 -2.49 1.16 10.07
N VAL A 181 -2.16 2.41 9.78
CA VAL A 181 -0.96 3.10 10.23
C VAL A 181 -1.32 4.51 10.66
N SER A 182 -0.58 5.08 11.60
CA SER A 182 -0.59 6.51 11.92
C SER A 182 0.83 7.01 12.08
N ILE A 183 1.09 8.27 11.68
CA ILE A 183 2.38 8.94 11.87
C ILE A 183 2.13 10.23 12.64
N ASP A 184 2.46 10.19 13.91
CA ASP A 184 2.06 11.18 14.91
C ASP A 184 3.19 11.57 15.86
N PRO A 185 3.16 12.77 16.46
CA PRO A 185 4.06 13.12 17.55
C PRO A 185 3.70 12.32 18.81
N THR A 186 4.66 12.12 19.71
CA THR A 186 4.33 11.63 21.05
C THR A 186 3.54 12.68 21.82
N ASP A 187 2.67 12.24 22.73
CA ASP A 187 1.92 13.12 23.63
C ASP A 187 2.87 14.02 24.44
N GLU A 188 4.00 13.48 24.91
CA GLU A 188 5.03 14.24 25.61
C GLU A 188 5.59 15.39 24.74
N ASN A 189 6.00 15.10 23.51
CA ASN A 189 6.52 16.11 22.60
C ASN A 189 5.46 17.15 22.25
N MET A 190 4.20 16.74 22.17
CA MET A 190 3.09 17.67 21.98
C MET A 190 2.85 18.57 23.17
N GLY A 191 2.84 18.05 24.40
CA GLY A 191 2.73 18.85 25.61
C GLY A 191 3.87 19.85 25.72
N ASN A 192 5.10 19.42 25.40
CA ASN A 192 6.28 20.29 25.33
C ASN A 192 6.13 21.40 24.29
N LEU A 193 5.59 21.09 23.11
CA LEU A 193 5.32 22.08 22.08
C LEU A 193 4.26 23.11 22.53
N GLN A 194 3.17 22.66 23.15
CA GLN A 194 2.12 23.55 23.65
C GLN A 194 2.64 24.48 24.75
N ASN A 195 3.46 23.95 25.66
CA ASN A 195 4.13 24.74 26.68
C ASN A 195 5.08 25.78 26.08
N TYR A 196 5.82 25.42 25.02
CA TYR A 196 6.68 26.34 24.31
C TYR A 196 5.90 27.45 23.60
N ILE A 197 4.82 27.11 22.88
CA ILE A 197 3.94 28.09 22.22
C ILE A 197 3.37 29.08 23.23
N ARG A 198 2.84 28.59 24.36
CA ARG A 198 2.25 29.43 25.41
C ARG A 198 3.24 30.43 26.00
N ARG A 199 4.51 30.03 26.16
CA ARG A 199 5.58 30.90 26.67
C ARG A 199 6.13 31.88 25.63
N ASN A 200 5.90 31.60 24.34
CA ASN A 200 6.53 32.32 23.22
C ASN A 200 5.51 32.88 22.21
N SER A 201 4.28 33.16 22.63
CA SER A 201 3.18 33.65 21.78
C SER A 201 3.21 35.17 21.53
N ASN A 202 4.08 35.93 22.21
CA ASN A 202 4.18 37.38 22.06
C ASN A 202 4.63 37.80 20.65
N ALA A 203 4.05 38.90 20.14
CA ALA A 203 4.47 39.54 18.89
C ALA A 203 5.99 39.80 18.88
N THR A 204 6.65 39.48 17.78
CA THR A 204 8.12 39.49 17.71
C THR A 204 8.63 39.78 16.31
N THR A 205 9.92 40.10 16.20
CA THR A 205 10.60 40.29 14.91
C THR A 205 10.67 38.99 14.08
N THR A 206 10.80 39.12 12.77
CA THR A 206 10.86 37.99 11.81
C THR A 206 11.99 37.00 12.12
N SER A 207 13.16 37.49 12.57
CA SER A 207 14.32 36.65 12.89
C SER A 207 14.11 35.83 14.17
N VAL A 208 13.41 36.38 15.16
CA VAL A 208 13.02 35.65 16.38
C VAL A 208 11.92 34.64 16.05
N ALA A 209 10.94 35.01 15.24
CA ALA A 209 9.91 34.07 14.76
C ALA A 209 10.55 32.86 14.03
N GLN A 210 11.56 33.09 13.20
CA GLN A 210 12.28 32.02 12.51
C GLN A 210 12.98 31.06 13.49
N ARG A 211 13.65 31.58 14.52
CA ARG A 211 14.26 30.76 15.57
C ARG A 211 13.21 29.96 16.35
N ARG A 212 12.06 30.58 16.67
CA ARG A 212 10.94 29.89 17.32
C ARG A 212 10.46 28.70 16.50
N TYR A 213 10.28 28.85 15.18
CA TYR A 213 9.86 27.74 14.32
C TYR A 213 10.89 26.59 14.24
N GLN A 214 12.18 26.91 14.22
CA GLN A 214 13.22 25.89 14.27
C GLN A 214 13.19 25.13 15.60
N MET A 215 12.96 25.83 16.70
CA MET A 215 12.83 25.20 18.03
C MET A 215 11.58 24.33 18.12
N MET A 216 10.44 24.76 17.57
CA MET A 216 9.22 23.94 17.54
C MET A 216 9.44 22.60 16.84
N GLY A 217 10.10 22.61 15.67
CA GLY A 217 10.44 21.37 14.96
C GLY A 217 11.42 20.47 15.73
N LYS A 218 12.32 21.05 16.53
CA LYS A 218 13.21 20.28 17.43
C LYS A 218 12.45 19.65 18.59
N ILE A 219 11.50 20.37 19.18
CA ILE A 219 10.68 19.88 20.30
C ILE A 219 9.82 18.69 19.87
N LEU A 220 9.24 18.76 18.68
CA LEU A 220 8.43 17.68 18.13
C LEU A 220 9.21 16.39 17.86
N ALA A 221 10.53 16.50 17.66
CA ALA A 221 11.45 15.40 17.38
C ALA A 221 10.95 14.45 16.27
N ASN A 222 11.42 13.21 16.24
CA ASN A 222 10.85 12.25 15.29
C ASN A 222 9.40 11.92 15.67
N GLN A 223 8.56 11.77 14.65
CA GLN A 223 7.20 11.28 14.78
C GLN A 223 7.23 9.76 14.87
N VAL A 224 6.33 9.18 15.64
CA VAL A 224 6.18 7.74 15.82
C VAL A 224 5.26 7.19 14.72
N ILE A 225 5.65 6.06 14.15
CA ILE A 225 4.81 5.26 13.27
C ILE A 225 4.14 4.19 14.14
N SER A 226 2.82 4.13 14.14
CA SER A 226 2.05 3.11 14.85
C SER A 226 1.26 2.30 13.84
N ILE A 227 1.48 0.99 13.81
CA ILE A 227 0.82 0.04 12.89
C ILE A 227 -0.07 -0.89 13.70
N TRP A 228 -1.23 -1.25 13.17
CA TRP A 228 -2.14 -2.21 13.83
C TRP A 228 -2.89 -3.07 12.81
N GLY A 229 -3.36 -4.22 13.28
CA GLY A 229 -4.14 -5.18 12.49
C GLY A 229 -3.33 -6.02 11.49
N VAL A 230 -2.06 -5.68 11.25
CA VAL A 230 -1.15 -6.40 10.34
C VAL A 230 0.26 -6.50 10.96
N PRO A 231 1.13 -7.43 10.52
CA PRO A 231 2.52 -7.49 10.96
C PRO A 231 3.29 -6.23 10.59
N GLU A 232 4.00 -5.61 11.54
CA GLU A 232 4.68 -4.32 11.33
C GLU A 232 5.87 -4.39 10.36
N ASP A 233 6.40 -5.59 10.15
CA ASP A 233 7.52 -5.92 9.27
C ASP A 233 7.05 -6.44 7.90
N SER A 234 5.75 -6.37 7.59
CA SER A 234 5.21 -6.82 6.29
C SER A 234 5.31 -5.76 5.19
N HIS A 235 5.37 -6.19 3.92
CA HIS A 235 5.21 -5.30 2.75
C HIS A 235 3.94 -4.45 2.87
N PHE A 236 2.83 -5.04 3.34
CA PHE A 236 1.55 -4.37 3.56
C PHE A 236 1.69 -3.15 4.49
N ALA A 237 2.32 -3.33 5.66
CA ALA A 237 2.53 -2.26 6.62
C ALA A 237 3.42 -1.14 6.07
N LEU A 238 4.50 -1.50 5.35
CA LEU A 238 5.38 -0.53 4.70
C LEU A 238 4.66 0.28 3.63
N ALA A 239 3.82 -0.34 2.82
CA ALA A 239 3.04 0.33 1.79
C ALA A 239 2.00 1.31 2.38
N LEU A 240 1.36 0.98 3.50
CA LEU A 240 0.50 1.93 4.23
C LEU A 240 1.31 3.14 4.73
N ALA A 241 2.45 2.90 5.39
CA ALA A 241 3.30 3.96 5.92
C ALA A 241 3.86 4.86 4.82
N GLU A 242 4.24 4.29 3.68
CA GLU A 242 4.71 5.06 2.52
C GLU A 242 3.61 5.99 1.97
N ALA A 243 2.37 5.49 1.84
CA ALA A 243 1.26 6.27 1.31
C ALA A 243 0.96 7.50 2.19
N ASP A 244 0.91 7.33 3.51
CA ASP A 244 0.71 8.44 4.45
C ASP A 244 1.88 9.44 4.42
N LEU A 245 3.13 8.93 4.47
CA LEU A 245 4.32 9.77 4.40
C LEU A 245 4.32 10.65 3.14
N ARG A 246 4.04 10.06 1.97
CA ARG A 246 3.99 10.81 0.70
C ARG A 246 2.85 11.81 0.65
N MET A 247 1.67 11.45 1.15
CA MET A 247 0.56 12.40 1.27
C MET A 247 0.96 13.62 2.10
N LYS A 248 1.58 13.41 3.27
CA LYS A 248 2.04 14.52 4.14
C LYS A 248 3.10 15.37 3.45
N LYS A 249 4.05 14.76 2.73
CA LYS A 249 5.06 15.48 1.96
C LYS A 249 4.47 16.30 0.81
N ILE A 250 3.47 15.77 0.09
CA ILE A 250 2.75 16.50 -0.97
C ILE A 250 1.98 17.68 -0.36
N ALA A 251 1.26 17.44 0.73
CA ALA A 251 0.47 18.47 1.39
C ALA A 251 1.33 19.61 1.95
N LEU A 252 2.52 19.28 2.49
CA LEU A 252 3.54 20.24 2.90
C LEU A 252 4.33 20.81 1.74
N GLY A 253 4.15 20.34 0.50
CA GLY A 253 4.89 20.79 -0.69
C GLY A 253 6.40 20.52 -0.62
N THR A 254 6.82 19.47 0.11
CA THR A 254 8.21 18.97 0.10
C THR A 254 8.40 17.91 -0.98
N GLU A 255 7.32 17.40 -1.54
CA GLU A 255 7.27 16.53 -2.72
C GLU A 255 6.21 17.06 -3.69
N PRO A 256 6.46 17.09 -5.01
CA PRO A 256 5.41 17.42 -5.98
C PRO A 256 4.38 16.28 -6.06
N SER A 257 3.12 16.62 -6.31
CA SER A 257 2.06 15.62 -6.54
C SER A 257 2.21 14.86 -7.86
N GLY A 258 2.92 15.42 -8.83
CA GLY A 258 2.98 14.91 -10.20
C GLY A 258 1.69 15.15 -11.01
N VAL A 259 0.65 15.72 -10.39
CA VAL A 259 -0.70 15.86 -10.96
C VAL A 259 -1.08 17.34 -11.08
N ARG A 260 -1.60 17.73 -12.25
CA ARG A 260 -2.02 19.10 -12.51
C ARG A 260 -3.21 19.47 -11.61
N GLY A 261 -3.11 20.59 -10.92
CA GLY A 261 -4.18 21.13 -10.08
C GLY A 261 -4.09 20.75 -8.60
N VAL A 262 -3.43 19.64 -8.26
CA VAL A 262 -3.16 19.23 -6.87
C VAL A 262 -1.99 20.07 -6.33
N ARG A 263 -2.32 21.17 -5.66
CA ARG A 263 -1.35 22.08 -5.02
C ARG A 263 -1.16 21.72 -3.55
N SER A 264 0.00 22.05 -3.00
CA SER A 264 0.26 21.87 -1.57
C SER A 264 -0.73 22.67 -0.73
N HIS A 265 -1.18 22.12 0.38
CA HIS A 265 -2.08 22.80 1.30
C HIS A 265 -1.48 24.09 1.86
N LEU A 266 -0.15 24.13 2.04
CA LEU A 266 0.55 25.36 2.42
C LEU A 266 0.24 26.55 1.50
N SER A 267 -0.05 26.31 0.21
CA SER A 267 -0.42 27.35 -0.73
C SER A 267 -1.86 27.86 -0.55
N LEU A 268 -2.73 27.05 0.10
CA LEU A 268 -4.14 27.35 0.37
C LEU A 268 -4.35 28.03 1.73
N LEU A 269 -3.39 27.90 2.66
CA LEU A 269 -3.54 28.37 4.04
C LEU A 269 -3.69 29.90 4.14
N ILE A 270 -4.81 30.32 4.74
CA ILE A 270 -5.00 31.66 5.27
C ILE A 270 -4.42 31.68 6.69
N PRO A 271 -3.58 32.66 7.08
CA PRO A 271 -2.95 32.67 8.39
C PRO A 271 -3.99 32.88 9.50
N GLN A 272 -4.23 31.84 10.30
CA GLN A 272 -5.15 31.85 11.46
C GLN A 272 -4.61 31.02 12.65
N GLY A 273 -3.33 31.21 13.00
CA GLY A 273 -2.70 30.55 14.15
C GLY A 273 -2.24 29.11 13.90
N ASN A 274 -1.36 28.59 14.77
CA ASN A 274 -0.85 27.22 14.65
C ASN A 274 -2.00 26.21 14.81
N SER A 275 -2.02 25.16 14.00
CA SER A 275 -3.03 24.10 14.07
C SER A 275 -2.44 22.74 13.70
N LEU A 276 -2.97 21.69 14.32
CA LEU A 276 -2.76 20.31 13.93
C LEU A 276 -3.91 19.90 13.01
N GLN A 277 -3.55 19.39 11.84
CA GLN A 277 -4.51 18.92 10.85
C GLN A 277 -4.35 17.42 10.72
N ARG A 278 -5.45 16.71 10.96
CA ARG A 278 -5.50 15.28 10.82
C ARG A 278 -6.02 14.92 9.45
N TRP A 279 -5.19 14.24 8.69
CA TRP A 279 -5.56 13.62 7.43
C TRP A 279 -5.28 12.14 7.47
N TRP A 280 -6.22 11.35 6.97
CA TRP A 280 -6.02 9.92 6.85
C TRP A 280 -6.76 9.36 5.65
N PHE A 281 -6.19 8.34 5.01
CA PHE A 281 -6.86 7.63 3.95
C PHE A 281 -7.85 6.61 4.52
N VAL A 282 -8.98 6.47 3.83
CA VAL A 282 -9.96 5.40 4.04
C VAL A 282 -10.35 4.77 2.69
N PRO A 283 -10.81 3.51 2.69
CA PRO A 283 -11.45 2.92 1.51
C PRO A 283 -12.66 3.74 1.07
N SER A 284 -12.77 4.00 -0.23
CA SER A 284 -13.85 4.75 -0.85
C SER A 284 -14.14 4.19 -2.23
N TYR A 285 -15.26 3.49 -2.32
CA TYR A 285 -15.77 2.90 -3.55
C TYR A 285 -17.06 3.61 -3.96
N GLU A 286 -17.38 3.57 -5.25
CA GLU A 286 -18.80 3.64 -5.62
C GLU A 286 -19.52 2.41 -5.02
N SER A 287 -20.84 2.46 -4.90
CA SER A 287 -21.64 1.33 -4.40
C SER A 287 -21.19 0.01 -5.07
N ILE A 288 -20.85 -1.00 -4.27
CA ILE A 288 -20.37 -2.27 -4.82
C ILE A 288 -21.56 -2.94 -5.52
N GLY A 289 -21.50 -3.02 -6.85
CA GLY A 289 -22.57 -3.60 -7.65
C GLY A 289 -22.59 -5.11 -7.48
N THR A 290 -23.76 -5.71 -7.24
CA THR A 290 -23.89 -7.17 -7.11
C THR A 290 -25.12 -7.71 -7.83
N ASN A 291 -25.14 -9.00 -8.16
CA ASN A 291 -26.34 -9.65 -8.71
C ASN A 291 -27.27 -10.17 -7.61
N ASP A 292 -28.48 -10.57 -7.96
CA ASP A 292 -29.49 -11.07 -7.01
C ASP A 292 -28.98 -12.23 -6.15
N SER A 293 -28.12 -13.08 -6.72
CA SER A 293 -27.54 -14.24 -6.04
C SER A 293 -26.29 -13.92 -5.21
N ARG A 294 -25.85 -12.65 -5.13
CA ARG A 294 -24.60 -12.21 -4.49
C ARG A 294 -23.38 -13.04 -4.91
N SER A 295 -23.36 -13.51 -6.15
CA SER A 295 -22.29 -14.33 -6.69
C SER A 295 -21.25 -13.52 -7.45
N VAL A 296 -21.50 -12.23 -7.69
CA VAL A 296 -20.63 -11.34 -8.45
C VAL A 296 -20.64 -9.98 -7.79
N PHE A 297 -19.47 -9.37 -7.64
CA PHE A 297 -19.27 -8.04 -7.09
C PHE A 297 -18.43 -7.23 -8.06
N GLU A 298 -18.97 -6.12 -8.58
CA GLU A 298 -18.25 -5.16 -9.42
C GLU A 298 -17.73 -4.01 -8.56
N ILE A 299 -16.45 -3.70 -8.73
CA ILE A 299 -15.75 -2.66 -8.00
C ILE A 299 -15.58 -1.45 -8.90
N LYS A 300 -16.06 -0.29 -8.43
CA LYS A 300 -15.99 1.00 -9.14
C LYS A 300 -15.47 2.12 -8.24
N GLY A 301 -15.13 3.25 -8.87
CA GLY A 301 -14.62 4.44 -8.20
C GLY A 301 -13.11 4.44 -7.96
N GLN A 302 -12.61 5.42 -7.24
CA GLN A 302 -11.17 5.67 -7.09
C GLN A 302 -10.47 4.88 -5.96
N ARG A 303 -11.21 3.99 -5.27
CA ARG A 303 -10.78 3.11 -4.17
C ARG A 303 -10.38 3.82 -2.87
N ALA A 304 -9.86 5.05 -2.89
CA ALA A 304 -9.42 5.75 -1.69
C ALA A 304 -9.97 7.18 -1.57
N GLN A 305 -10.21 7.61 -0.34
CA GLN A 305 -10.56 8.99 -0.02
C GLN A 305 -9.65 9.49 1.09
N LEU A 306 -9.23 10.76 0.98
CA LEU A 306 -8.54 11.45 2.06
C LEU A 306 -9.60 12.12 2.95
N MET A 307 -9.63 11.74 4.21
CA MET A 307 -10.47 12.35 5.24
C MET A 307 -9.70 13.47 5.94
N ALA A 308 -10.42 14.45 6.48
CA ALA A 308 -9.87 15.62 7.15
C ALA A 308 -10.60 15.96 8.44
N GLN A 309 -9.83 16.30 9.47
CA GLN A 309 -10.32 16.80 10.76
C GLN A 309 -9.30 17.80 11.34
N GLU A 310 -9.75 18.82 12.05
CA GLU A 310 -8.84 19.63 12.89
C GLU A 310 -8.79 19.02 14.29
N GLU A 311 -7.59 19.00 14.89
CA GLU A 311 -7.39 18.53 16.27
C GLU A 311 -6.75 19.63 17.13
N ILE A 312 -7.10 19.62 18.41
CA ILE A 312 -6.50 20.46 19.44
C ILE A 312 -5.78 19.55 20.43
N ALA A 313 -4.57 19.94 20.82
CA ALA A 313 -3.83 19.29 21.89
C ALA A 313 -3.92 20.12 23.17
N ASP A 314 -4.17 19.47 24.30
CA ASP A 314 -4.16 20.13 25.61
C ASP A 314 -2.73 20.32 26.16
N ALA A 315 -2.61 20.83 27.39
CA ALA A 315 -1.31 21.07 28.03
C ALA A 315 -0.50 19.78 28.32
N SER A 316 -1.18 18.63 28.39
CA SER A 316 -0.58 17.30 28.55
C SER A 316 -0.18 16.68 27.21
N GLY A 317 -0.60 17.29 26.09
CA GLY A 317 -0.36 16.79 24.73
C GLY A 317 -1.44 15.85 24.21
N GLN A 318 -2.43 15.49 25.03
CA GLN A 318 -3.57 14.70 24.60
C GLN A 318 -4.35 15.45 23.51
N ARG A 319 -4.55 14.77 22.38
CA ARG A 319 -5.26 15.30 21.20
C ARG A 319 -6.75 14.97 21.25
N ARG A 320 -7.57 15.90 20.80
CA ARG A 320 -9.02 15.72 20.63
C ARG A 320 -9.49 16.44 19.37
N ASP A 321 -10.53 15.90 18.75
CA ASP A 321 -11.19 16.53 17.60
C ASP A 321 -11.69 17.94 18.00
N ALA A 322 -11.43 18.91 17.14
CA ALA A 322 -12.00 20.24 17.27
C ALA A 322 -13.47 20.23 16.79
N ASP A 323 -14.30 21.10 17.37
CA ASP A 323 -15.70 21.29 16.97
C ASP A 323 -15.87 21.89 15.55
N PHE A 324 -14.77 22.13 14.83
CA PHE A 324 -14.77 22.70 13.50
C PHE A 324 -13.69 22.04 12.63
N THR A 325 -13.92 21.99 11.32
CA THR A 325 -12.88 21.72 10.33
C THR A 325 -12.79 22.91 9.39
N ARG A 326 -11.57 23.37 9.11
CA ARG A 326 -11.38 24.55 8.24
C ARG A 326 -11.66 24.19 6.79
N LYS A 327 -12.35 25.07 6.07
CA LYS A 327 -12.65 24.91 4.62
C LYS A 327 -11.42 24.62 3.75
N THR A 328 -10.26 25.16 4.10
CA THR A 328 -9.02 24.88 3.35
C THR A 328 -8.56 23.44 3.56
N THR A 329 -8.73 22.89 4.77
CA THR A 329 -8.36 21.52 5.15
C THR A 329 -9.27 20.51 4.45
N GLU A 330 -10.58 20.78 4.47
CA GLU A 330 -11.58 20.00 3.71
C GLU A 330 -11.31 20.08 2.20
N LYS A 331 -11.05 21.28 1.67
CA LYS A 331 -10.81 21.48 0.24
C LYS A 331 -9.58 20.74 -0.26
N PHE A 332 -8.50 20.68 0.53
CA PHE A 332 -7.33 19.89 0.17
C PHE A 332 -7.69 18.40 0.11
N ALA A 333 -8.38 17.88 1.14
CA ALA A 333 -8.82 16.50 1.19
C ALA A 333 -9.78 16.12 0.04
N GLN A 334 -10.74 17.00 -0.26
CA GLN A 334 -11.65 16.85 -1.40
C GLN A 334 -10.88 16.80 -2.72
N LEU A 335 -10.01 17.79 -2.98
CA LEU A 335 -9.22 17.83 -4.22
C LEU A 335 -8.30 16.63 -4.37
N PHE A 336 -7.66 16.21 -3.27
CA PHE A 336 -6.79 15.04 -3.26
C PHE A 336 -7.59 13.77 -3.59
N SER A 337 -8.80 13.65 -3.03
CA SER A 337 -9.71 12.53 -3.29
C SER A 337 -10.18 12.54 -4.74
N GLU A 338 -10.70 13.66 -5.25
CA GLU A 338 -11.15 13.81 -6.65
C GLU A 338 -10.05 13.51 -7.69
N LYS A 339 -8.78 13.66 -7.30
CA LYS A 339 -7.60 13.42 -8.14
C LYS A 339 -6.86 12.14 -7.78
N PHE A 340 -7.44 11.26 -6.97
CA PHE A 340 -6.73 10.11 -6.44
C PHE A 340 -6.27 9.13 -7.53
N ASP A 341 -7.07 8.90 -8.57
CA ASP A 341 -6.67 8.05 -9.70
C ASP A 341 -5.47 8.62 -10.49
N GLU A 342 -5.46 9.94 -10.73
CA GLU A 342 -4.31 10.61 -11.35
C GLU A 342 -3.07 10.52 -10.44
N LEU A 343 -3.25 10.63 -9.12
CA LEU A 343 -2.18 10.51 -8.14
C LEU A 343 -1.62 9.08 -8.08
N ALA A 344 -2.47 8.07 -8.18
CA ALA A 344 -2.08 6.66 -8.25
C ALA A 344 -1.28 6.35 -9.52
N ASN A 345 -1.63 6.96 -10.65
CA ASN A 345 -0.86 6.82 -11.89
C ASN A 345 0.48 7.56 -11.84
N ALA A 346 0.57 8.67 -11.10
CA ALA A 346 1.80 9.43 -10.93
C ALA A 346 2.73 8.89 -9.83
N ASN A 347 2.19 8.16 -8.85
CA ASN A 347 2.92 7.71 -7.68
C ASN A 347 2.50 6.29 -7.26
N THR A 348 3.45 5.37 -7.33
CA THR A 348 3.24 3.94 -7.05
C THR A 348 2.74 3.69 -5.63
N ALA A 349 3.03 4.55 -4.66
CA ALA A 349 2.52 4.37 -3.29
C ALA A 349 0.99 4.44 -3.21
N PHE A 350 0.37 5.33 -4.00
CA PHE A 350 -1.09 5.46 -4.02
C PHE A 350 -1.73 4.33 -4.84
N ALA A 351 -1.07 3.86 -5.91
CA ALA A 351 -1.53 2.66 -6.61
C ALA A 351 -1.44 1.39 -5.74
N LYS A 352 -0.36 1.23 -4.96
CA LYS A 352 -0.26 0.17 -3.93
C LYS A 352 -1.40 0.27 -2.94
N LEU A 353 -1.71 1.48 -2.45
CA LEU A 353 -2.83 1.69 -1.52
C LEU A 353 -4.17 1.24 -2.11
N GLN A 354 -4.46 1.53 -3.38
CA GLN A 354 -5.66 0.99 -4.07
C GLN A 354 -5.66 -0.54 -4.05
N GLY A 355 -4.52 -1.16 -4.36
CA GLY A 355 -4.37 -2.60 -4.33
C GLY A 355 -4.59 -3.22 -2.95
N LEU A 356 -4.04 -2.62 -1.89
CA LEU A 356 -4.24 -3.10 -0.51
C LEU A 356 -5.71 -3.02 -0.09
N TYR A 357 -6.43 -1.98 -0.52
CA TYR A 357 -7.87 -1.88 -0.29
C TYR A 357 -8.63 -2.97 -1.06
N ASP A 358 -8.34 -3.17 -2.34
CA ASP A 358 -8.99 -4.21 -3.13
C ASP A 358 -8.75 -5.62 -2.56
N LEU A 359 -7.51 -5.93 -2.14
CA LEU A 359 -7.16 -7.21 -1.49
C LEU A 359 -7.86 -7.38 -0.13
N SER A 360 -7.98 -6.29 0.63
CA SER A 360 -8.73 -6.30 1.90
C SER A 360 -10.23 -6.50 1.67
N LEU A 361 -10.80 -5.97 0.58
CA LEU A 361 -12.18 -6.21 0.18
C LEU A 361 -12.40 -7.68 -0.21
N VAL A 362 -11.47 -8.29 -0.96
CA VAL A 362 -11.48 -9.74 -1.23
C VAL A 362 -11.53 -10.52 0.07
N ALA A 363 -10.62 -10.26 1.01
CA ALA A 363 -10.57 -10.98 2.28
C ALA A 363 -11.87 -10.84 3.09
N ALA A 364 -12.47 -9.65 3.05
CA ALA A 364 -13.72 -9.38 3.73
C ALA A 364 -14.92 -10.09 3.05
N LEU A 365 -14.92 -10.22 1.72
CA LEU A 365 -15.92 -11.02 0.99
C LEU A 365 -15.73 -12.53 1.18
N VAL A 366 -14.48 -13.02 1.32
CA VAL A 366 -14.22 -14.42 1.73
C VAL A 366 -14.89 -14.70 3.08
N LYS A 367 -14.80 -13.75 4.02
CA LYS A 367 -15.42 -13.85 5.33
C LYS A 367 -16.95 -13.81 5.28
N SER A 368 -17.54 -12.90 4.49
CA SER A 368 -19.00 -12.70 4.44
C SER A 368 -19.72 -13.73 3.59
N GLU A 369 -19.22 -14.03 2.38
CA GLU A 369 -19.90 -14.89 1.40
C GLU A 369 -19.49 -16.36 1.51
N ARG A 370 -18.44 -16.68 2.29
CA ARG A 370 -17.95 -18.05 2.56
C ARG A 370 -17.82 -18.91 1.30
N PRO A 371 -17.06 -18.46 0.27
CA PRO A 371 -16.91 -19.17 -1.00
C PRO A 371 -16.30 -20.58 -0.84
N PHE A 372 -15.58 -20.83 0.25
CA PHE A 372 -14.90 -22.10 0.52
C PHE A 372 -15.64 -22.96 1.56
N GLY A 373 -16.93 -22.70 1.80
CA GLY A 373 -17.68 -23.31 2.90
C GLY A 373 -17.28 -22.78 4.27
N ASN A 374 -17.58 -23.54 5.33
CA ASN A 374 -17.40 -23.08 6.72
C ASN A 374 -15.97 -23.22 7.25
N ASP A 375 -15.08 -23.96 6.58
CA ASP A 375 -13.76 -24.33 7.10
C ASP A 375 -12.59 -23.68 6.36
N THR A 376 -12.84 -22.87 5.33
CA THR A 376 -11.80 -22.19 4.51
C THR A 376 -10.75 -23.15 3.92
N THR A 377 -11.08 -24.44 3.80
CA THR A 377 -10.14 -25.49 3.36
C THR A 377 -9.57 -25.25 1.96
N GLY A 378 -10.30 -24.52 1.11
CA GLY A 378 -9.85 -24.14 -0.23
C GLY A 378 -8.64 -23.21 -0.26
N ILE A 379 -8.29 -22.53 0.84
CA ILE A 379 -7.16 -21.59 0.94
C ILE A 379 -6.28 -21.86 2.18
N ALA A 380 -6.24 -23.11 2.64
CA ALA A 380 -5.60 -23.48 3.89
C ALA A 380 -4.09 -23.19 3.94
N THR A 381 -3.39 -23.21 2.79
CA THR A 381 -1.96 -22.92 2.70
C THR A 381 -1.69 -21.43 2.88
N LEU A 382 -2.47 -20.58 2.22
CA LEU A 382 -2.40 -19.11 2.35
C LEU A 382 -2.64 -18.67 3.81
N LEU A 383 -3.54 -19.35 4.53
CA LEU A 383 -3.86 -19.03 5.92
C LEU A 383 -2.86 -19.56 6.95
N ASN A 384 -1.91 -20.41 6.55
CA ASN A 384 -0.97 -21.07 7.46
C ASN A 384 0.39 -20.36 7.47
N ASP A 385 0.68 -19.65 8.57
CA ASP A 385 1.92 -18.89 8.75
C ASP A 385 3.18 -19.75 8.79
N GLU A 386 3.10 -20.94 9.37
CA GLU A 386 4.25 -21.87 9.44
C GLU A 386 4.59 -22.46 8.07
N ARG A 387 3.58 -22.69 7.21
CA ARG A 387 3.79 -23.25 5.87
C ARG A 387 4.19 -22.22 4.84
N LEU A 388 3.63 -21.01 4.94
CA LEU A 388 3.92 -19.90 4.05
C LEU A 388 4.40 -18.71 4.90
N PRO A 389 5.67 -18.72 5.34
CA PRO A 389 6.27 -17.56 5.96
C PRO A 389 6.42 -16.45 4.93
N LEU A 390 6.03 -15.23 5.30
CA LEU A 390 6.13 -14.07 4.43
C LEU A 390 7.50 -13.39 4.55
N GLU A 391 7.85 -12.58 3.54
CA GLU A 391 9.06 -11.78 3.62
C GLU A 391 8.95 -10.73 4.75
N SER A 392 10.00 -10.63 5.56
CA SER A 392 10.09 -9.70 6.69
C SER A 392 11.04 -8.55 6.35
N TYR A 393 10.61 -7.34 6.67
CA TYR A 393 11.31 -6.09 6.38
C TYR A 393 11.64 -5.33 7.68
N PRO A 394 12.57 -4.36 7.66
CA PRO A 394 12.81 -3.50 8.81
C PRO A 394 11.55 -2.78 9.23
N VAL A 395 11.22 -2.87 10.52
CA VAL A 395 10.06 -2.20 11.08
C VAL A 395 10.25 -0.67 11.02
N PRO A 396 9.35 0.08 10.36
CA PRO A 396 9.42 1.53 10.33
C PRO A 396 8.88 2.07 11.66
N LYS A 397 9.74 2.67 12.47
CA LYS A 397 9.39 3.17 13.80
C LYS A 397 9.13 4.66 13.82
N PHE A 398 9.83 5.40 12.97
CA PHE A 398 9.90 6.85 13.07
C PHE A 398 9.87 7.57 11.73
N VAL A 399 9.42 8.82 11.73
CA VAL A 399 9.59 9.76 10.61
C VAL A 399 10.20 11.06 11.13
N LYS A 400 11.12 11.66 10.37
CA LYS A 400 11.67 12.98 10.74
C LYS A 400 10.58 14.04 10.76
N SER A 401 10.51 14.85 11.83
CA SER A 401 9.55 15.97 11.98
C SER A 401 9.39 16.86 10.76
N ALA A 402 10.47 17.09 10.00
CA ALA A 402 10.42 17.92 8.80
C ALA A 402 9.52 17.37 7.68
N ALA A 403 9.14 16.09 7.74
CA ALA A 403 8.21 15.46 6.80
C ALA A 403 6.74 15.60 7.21
N THR A 404 6.44 16.01 8.44
CA THR A 404 5.08 16.17 8.96
C THR A 404 4.79 17.59 9.48
N TYR A 405 5.83 18.40 9.68
CA TYR A 405 5.74 19.80 10.09
C TYR A 405 6.47 20.73 9.13
N ARG A 406 5.83 21.86 8.79
CA ARG A 406 6.48 22.90 8.00
C ARG A 406 6.00 24.29 8.36
N LYS A 407 6.94 25.24 8.32
CA LYS A 407 6.65 26.67 8.41
C LYS A 407 6.07 27.16 7.07
N SER A 408 4.93 27.83 7.12
CA SER A 408 4.36 28.54 5.97
C SER A 408 5.11 29.85 5.69
N SER A 409 5.02 30.37 4.46
CA SER A 409 5.60 31.67 4.07
C SER A 409 5.09 32.84 4.92
N ARG A 410 3.89 32.69 5.49
CA ARG A 410 3.23 33.66 6.37
C ARG A 410 3.55 33.46 7.86
N GLY A 411 4.53 32.61 8.16
CA GLY A 411 5.04 32.40 9.50
C GLY A 411 4.06 31.69 10.42
N MET A 412 3.48 30.57 9.99
CA MET A 412 2.64 29.67 10.79
C MET A 412 3.23 28.26 10.73
N LEU A 413 3.20 27.50 11.82
CA LEU A 413 3.56 26.08 11.79
C LEU A 413 2.33 25.26 11.40
N LEU A 414 2.41 24.54 10.29
CA LEU A 414 1.46 23.51 9.94
C LEU A 414 2.01 22.17 10.44
N GLY A 415 1.23 21.47 11.27
CA GLY A 415 1.50 20.09 11.67
C GLY A 415 0.46 19.16 11.08
N LEU A 416 0.94 18.08 10.47
CA LEU A 416 0.11 17.04 9.87
C LEU A 416 0.23 15.74 10.67
N ILE A 417 -0.91 15.18 11.02
CA ILE A 417 -1.07 13.96 11.79
C ILE A 417 -2.09 13.05 11.09
N GLY A 418 -2.22 11.80 11.55
CA GLY A 418 -3.09 10.80 10.94
C GLY A 418 -2.33 9.78 10.10
N GLY A 419 -2.98 9.15 9.13
CA GLY A 419 -2.45 7.91 8.56
C GLY A 419 -3.30 7.22 7.50
N VAL A 420 -3.45 5.91 7.63
CA VAL A 420 -4.32 5.09 6.79
C VAL A 420 -5.14 4.17 7.68
N THR A 421 -6.43 4.05 7.39
CA THR A 421 -7.35 3.17 8.11
C THR A 421 -8.13 2.32 7.13
N ILE A 422 -8.12 1.01 7.31
CA ILE A 422 -8.87 0.03 6.53
C ILE A 422 -9.97 -0.57 7.39
N ARG A 423 -11.24 -0.29 7.03
CA ARG A 423 -12.44 -0.89 7.64
C ARG A 423 -13.40 -1.38 6.57
N MET A 424 -13.26 -2.64 6.17
CA MET A 424 -14.04 -3.18 5.04
C MET A 424 -15.50 -3.53 5.36
N ASN A 425 -15.85 -3.67 6.64
CA ASN A 425 -17.26 -3.87 7.03
C ASN A 425 -18.16 -2.73 6.54
N GLN A 426 -17.67 -1.48 6.55
CA GLN A 426 -18.43 -0.33 6.05
C GLN A 426 -18.65 -0.38 4.54
N VAL A 427 -17.67 -0.94 3.80
CA VAL A 427 -17.73 -1.09 2.34
C VAL A 427 -18.71 -2.20 1.94
N ILE A 428 -18.61 -3.38 2.56
CA ILE A 428 -19.49 -4.53 2.23
C ILE A 428 -20.96 -4.24 2.56
N ASN A 429 -21.22 -3.47 3.62
CA ASN A 429 -22.57 -3.05 3.98
C ASN A 429 -23.19 -2.08 2.95
N ASN A 430 -22.39 -1.48 2.06
CA ASN A 430 -22.82 -0.59 0.99
C ASN A 430 -22.81 -1.32 -0.37
N THR A 431 -23.45 -2.48 -0.44
CA THR A 431 -23.64 -3.27 -1.67
C THR A 431 -25.00 -2.96 -2.30
N GLU A 432 -25.04 -2.77 -3.63
CA GLU A 432 -26.26 -2.47 -4.38
C GLU A 432 -26.53 -3.52 -5.45
N VAL A 433 -27.75 -4.03 -5.48
CA VAL A 433 -28.17 -5.03 -6.48
C VAL A 433 -28.36 -4.35 -7.84
N GLN A 434 -27.66 -4.84 -8.86
CA GLN A 434 -27.67 -4.34 -10.24
C GLN A 434 -28.03 -5.49 -11.20
N PRO A 435 -29.28 -5.55 -11.71
CA PRO A 435 -29.79 -6.71 -12.46
C PRO A 435 -29.04 -7.08 -13.75
N ARG A 436 -28.28 -6.15 -14.35
CA ARG A 436 -27.56 -6.35 -15.63
C ARG A 436 -26.06 -6.56 -15.50
N LEU A 437 -25.54 -6.67 -14.28
CA LEU A 437 -24.09 -6.73 -14.02
C LEU A 437 -23.39 -7.89 -14.74
N TYR A 438 -24.06 -9.04 -14.82
CA TYR A 438 -23.42 -10.30 -15.21
C TYR A 438 -23.74 -10.77 -16.63
N SER A 439 -24.96 -10.51 -17.14
CA SER A 439 -25.43 -11.10 -18.40
C SER A 439 -24.66 -10.67 -19.65
N GLU A 440 -23.84 -9.62 -19.57
CA GLU A 440 -23.17 -9.02 -20.73
C GLU A 440 -21.64 -9.09 -20.71
N ARG A 441 -20.97 -9.24 -19.55
CA ARG A 441 -19.52 -9.00 -19.44
C ARG A 441 -18.66 -10.18 -19.00
N PHE A 442 -19.21 -11.15 -18.27
CA PHE A 442 -18.41 -12.24 -17.73
C PHE A 442 -19.24 -13.52 -17.64
N GLN A 443 -19.00 -14.46 -18.55
CA GLN A 443 -19.45 -15.83 -18.33
C GLN A 443 -18.35 -16.55 -17.54
N PRO A 444 -18.69 -17.33 -16.51
CA PRO A 444 -17.69 -18.11 -15.80
C PRO A 444 -17.20 -19.17 -16.79
N ASN A 445 -16.08 -18.90 -17.44
CA ASN A 445 -15.41 -19.93 -18.21
C ASN A 445 -15.12 -21.11 -17.28
N THR A 446 -15.26 -22.33 -17.81
CA THR A 446 -14.97 -23.56 -17.09
C THR A 446 -13.60 -23.43 -16.43
N VAL A 447 -13.57 -23.48 -15.10
CA VAL A 447 -12.35 -23.41 -14.28
C VAL A 447 -11.27 -24.26 -14.93
N THR A 448 -10.25 -23.60 -15.49
CA THR A 448 -9.16 -24.31 -16.18
C THR A 448 -8.27 -25.01 -15.15
N LYS A 449 -7.35 -25.90 -15.57
CA LYS A 449 -6.35 -26.46 -14.64
C LYS A 449 -5.31 -25.42 -14.17
N ASN A 450 -5.26 -24.25 -14.79
CA ASN A 450 -4.31 -23.20 -14.44
C ASN A 450 -4.94 -22.20 -13.48
N TRP A 451 -4.19 -21.79 -12.45
CA TRP A 451 -4.68 -20.92 -11.38
C TRP A 451 -5.05 -19.50 -11.84
N TRP A 452 -4.73 -19.15 -13.08
CA TRP A 452 -5.17 -17.92 -13.74
C TRP A 452 -5.36 -18.12 -15.26
N TRP A 453 -6.15 -17.25 -15.88
CA TRP A 453 -6.36 -17.21 -17.32
C TRP A 453 -6.81 -15.82 -17.78
N ASN A 454 -6.62 -15.50 -19.06
CA ASN A 454 -7.24 -14.31 -19.66
C ASN A 454 -8.67 -14.67 -20.07
N SER A 455 -9.66 -14.00 -19.49
CA SER A 455 -11.06 -14.19 -19.87
C SER A 455 -11.32 -13.40 -21.15
N GLY A 456 -11.64 -14.10 -22.24
CA GLY A 456 -11.92 -13.50 -23.53
C GLY A 456 -13.20 -12.68 -23.51
N GLY A 457 -13.07 -11.36 -23.50
CA GLY A 457 -14.16 -10.41 -23.71
C GLY A 457 -13.61 -9.16 -24.37
N SER A 458 -13.83 -9.01 -25.68
CA SER A 458 -13.63 -7.74 -26.35
C SER A 458 -14.55 -6.71 -25.69
N ALA A 459 -14.01 -5.87 -24.81
CA ALA A 459 -14.70 -4.69 -24.32
C ALA A 459 -14.75 -3.64 -25.45
N THR A 460 -15.51 -3.92 -26.51
CA THR A 460 -16.01 -2.84 -27.37
C THR A 460 -17.20 -2.23 -26.64
N PRO A 461 -17.17 -0.94 -26.29
CA PRO A 461 -18.39 -0.27 -25.85
C PRO A 461 -19.36 -0.34 -27.02
N GLN A 462 -20.44 -1.12 -26.91
CA GLN A 462 -21.55 -0.96 -27.83
C GLN A 462 -22.11 0.45 -27.59
N GLU A 463 -21.80 1.37 -28.51
CA GLU A 463 -22.49 2.64 -28.61
C GLU A 463 -23.99 2.38 -28.63
N THR A 464 -24.68 2.93 -27.64
CA THR A 464 -26.14 2.92 -27.60
C THR A 464 -26.63 3.71 -28.82
N PRO A 465 -27.48 3.14 -29.71
CA PRO A 465 -27.98 3.89 -30.84
C PRO A 465 -28.87 5.02 -30.30
N ARG A 466 -28.48 6.27 -30.56
CA ARG A 466 -29.30 7.44 -30.29
C ARG A 466 -30.65 7.24 -30.97
N ARG A 467 -31.72 7.25 -30.18
CA ARG A 467 -33.08 7.54 -30.65
C ARG A 467 -33.41 8.98 -30.35
#